data_AF-A0A7Z9M1S4-F1
#
_entry.id   AF-A0A7Z9M1S4-F1
#
_cell.length_a   1.000
_cell.length_b   1.000
_cell.length_c   1.000
_cell.angle_alpha   90.00
_cell.angle_beta   90.00
_cell.angle_gamma   90.00
#
_symmetry.space_group_name_H-M   'P 1'
#
loop_
_entity.id
_entity.type
_entity.pdbx_description
1 polymer ?
#
loop_
_entity_poly.entity_id
_entity_poly.type
_entity_poly.pdbx_seq_one_letter_code
_entity_poly.pdbx_strand_id
1 'polypeptide(L)'
;MLVIVYVIVLAIGAREYLVSRSGRTLEWIGGCQASAAACPTTSAQTSGSSDDSLFWTRHAKMTEVVAQLNPDDPDTYFLLGMQALSDGDVEESISRLEEALEVGVKHNNYLLQYYAQYELSRGADWRRVNLAVNRWRTNHPFSSDPLTIPLGAGPATPEDEDEMHEALGAIPWVAGSQLESFVVEDQPRWQMSLTFRPGKTVDVRQAIEAVTLVSLAPNDRERFRVQCSTLVDCTMVPR
;
A
#
# COMPACT_ATOMS: atom_id res chain seq x y z
N MET A 1 -32.76 -17.55 2.78
CA MET A 1 -31.63 -18.15 3.52
C MET A 1 -30.27 -17.57 3.11
N LEU A 2 -29.98 -17.36 1.81
CA LEU A 2 -28.73 -16.76 1.31
C LEU A 2 -28.40 -15.36 1.87
N VAL A 3 -29.41 -14.49 2.03
CA VAL A 3 -29.20 -13.12 2.54
C VAL A 3 -28.79 -13.09 4.02
N ILE A 4 -29.25 -14.07 4.81
CA ILE A 4 -28.98 -14.12 6.25
C ILE A 4 -27.55 -14.59 6.52
N VAL A 5 -27.02 -15.53 5.71
CA VAL A 5 -25.63 -15.99 5.81
C VAL A 5 -24.66 -14.88 5.39
N TYR A 6 -24.97 -14.12 4.33
CA TYR A 6 -24.12 -13.02 3.85
C TYR A 6 -24.00 -11.88 4.87
N VAL A 7 -25.10 -11.52 5.55
CA VAL A 7 -25.11 -10.46 6.58
C VAL A 7 -24.39 -10.89 7.86
N ILE A 8 -24.47 -12.17 8.24
CA ILE A 8 -23.79 -12.68 9.45
C ILE A 8 -22.26 -12.75 9.23
N VAL A 9 -21.79 -13.14 8.04
CA VAL A 9 -20.35 -13.17 7.71
C VAL A 9 -19.75 -11.76 7.69
N LEU A 10 -20.47 -10.78 7.12
CA LEU A 10 -20.01 -9.38 7.10
C LEU A 10 -20.03 -8.71 8.49
N ALA A 11 -21.03 -9.01 9.32
CA ALA A 11 -21.17 -8.38 10.63
C ALA A 11 -20.17 -8.92 11.68
N ILE A 12 -19.82 -10.21 11.61
CA ILE A 12 -18.83 -10.82 12.52
C ILE A 12 -17.41 -10.48 12.06
N GLY A 13 -17.13 -10.50 10.76
CA GLY A 13 -15.83 -10.11 10.20
C GLY A 13 -15.48 -8.63 10.46
N ALA A 14 -16.46 -7.72 10.41
CA ALA A 14 -16.19 -6.30 10.65
C ALA A 14 -15.98 -5.94 12.13
N ARG A 15 -16.63 -6.65 13.08
CA ARG A 15 -16.62 -6.25 14.49
C ARG A 15 -15.38 -6.73 15.26
N GLU A 16 -14.82 -7.87 14.91
CA GLU A 16 -13.60 -8.39 15.55
C GLU A 16 -12.30 -7.87 14.89
N TYR A 17 -12.35 -7.54 13.59
CA TYR A 17 -11.21 -6.97 12.86
C TYR A 17 -10.87 -5.53 13.30
N LEU A 18 -11.88 -4.73 13.69
CA LEU A 18 -11.68 -3.34 14.10
C LEU A 18 -11.00 -3.16 15.47
N VAL A 19 -10.93 -4.20 16.32
CA VAL A 19 -10.36 -4.09 17.67
C VAL A 19 -8.85 -4.40 17.71
N SER A 20 -8.28 -5.03 16.69
CA SER A 20 -6.87 -5.47 16.69
C SER A 20 -5.88 -4.42 16.17
N ARG A 21 -6.33 -3.41 15.40
CA ARG A 21 -5.45 -2.54 14.61
C ARG A 21 -5.03 -1.22 15.28
N SER A 22 -5.50 -0.91 16.49
CA SER A 22 -5.26 0.41 17.12
C SER A 22 -3.89 0.60 17.78
N GLY A 23 -2.82 -0.10 17.34
CA GLY A 23 -1.54 0.05 18.02
C GLY A 23 -0.33 -0.68 17.45
N ARG A 24 -0.17 -0.81 16.12
CA ARG A 24 1.05 -1.39 15.54
C ARG A 24 1.59 -0.55 14.37
N THR A 25 2.77 0.00 14.58
CA THR A 25 3.72 0.45 13.56
C THR A 25 3.95 -0.70 12.57
N LEU A 26 3.80 -0.44 11.26
CA LEU A 26 4.13 -1.42 10.22
C LEU A 26 5.63 -1.74 10.28
N GLU A 27 5.98 -2.98 10.65
CA GLU A 27 7.32 -3.54 10.41
C GLU A 27 7.51 -3.65 8.89
N TRP A 28 8.39 -2.80 8.36
CA TRP A 28 8.72 -2.71 6.96
C TRP A 28 9.41 -3.98 6.45
N ILE A 29 8.92 -4.53 5.33
CA ILE A 29 9.68 -5.50 4.53
C ILE A 29 10.84 -4.71 3.90
N GLY A 30 12.04 -4.84 4.47
CA GLY A 30 13.26 -4.23 3.96
C GLY A 30 13.60 -4.78 2.58
N GLY A 31 13.20 -4.05 1.54
CA GLY A 31 13.75 -4.21 0.20
C GLY A 31 15.16 -3.63 0.16
N CYS A 32 16.18 -4.50 0.20
CA CYS A 32 17.55 -4.12 -0.12
C CYS A 32 17.64 -3.57 -1.55
N GLN A 33 18.34 -2.45 -1.76
CA GLN A 33 18.85 -2.10 -3.09
C GLN A 33 20.37 -1.85 -3.07
N ALA A 34 21.03 -2.66 -3.92
CA ALA A 34 22.25 -2.42 -4.68
C ALA A 34 23.58 -2.15 -3.94
N SER A 35 24.29 -3.22 -3.59
CA SER A 35 25.65 -3.50 -4.11
C SER A 35 26.06 -4.93 -3.76
N ALA A 36 26.83 -5.57 -4.65
CA ALA A 36 27.24 -6.95 -4.54
C ALA A 36 28.08 -7.23 -3.26
N ALA A 37 27.44 -7.64 -2.18
CA ALA A 37 27.99 -8.45 -1.10
C ALA A 37 26.83 -8.98 -0.22
N ALA A 38 26.93 -10.24 0.17
CA ALA A 38 25.87 -11.02 0.81
C ALA A 38 25.20 -10.35 2.03
N CYS A 39 23.86 -10.34 2.05
CA CYS A 39 23.08 -10.09 3.27
C CYS A 39 23.10 -11.36 4.14
N PRO A 40 23.49 -11.29 5.44
CA PRO A 40 23.22 -12.36 6.37
C PRO A 40 21.71 -12.39 6.65
N THR A 41 21.06 -13.52 6.36
CA THR A 41 19.67 -13.81 6.73
C THR A 41 19.52 -13.76 8.24
N THR A 42 19.19 -12.60 8.78
CA THR A 42 18.67 -12.49 10.14
C THR A 42 17.17 -12.33 10.01
N SER A 43 16.47 -13.44 10.21
CA SER A 43 15.02 -13.51 10.25
C SER A 43 14.49 -12.58 11.35
N ALA A 44 14.10 -11.36 10.97
CA ALA A 44 13.22 -10.54 11.78
C ALA A 44 11.84 -11.22 11.73
N GLN A 45 11.52 -11.95 12.81
CA GLN A 45 10.19 -12.52 13.01
C GLN A 45 9.21 -11.36 13.17
N THR A 46 8.48 -11.06 12.11
CA THR A 46 7.30 -10.21 12.17
C THR A 46 6.28 -10.85 13.09
N SER A 47 6.00 -10.23 14.24
CA SER A 47 5.00 -10.69 15.21
C SER A 47 3.56 -10.35 14.77
N GLY A 48 3.26 -10.62 13.49
CA GLY A 48 1.93 -10.46 12.89
C GLY A 48 1.30 -11.75 12.36
N SER A 49 1.99 -12.91 12.40
CA SER A 49 1.67 -14.01 11.47
C SER A 49 0.95 -15.24 12.02
N SER A 50 0.53 -15.29 13.30
CA SER A 50 -0.09 -16.52 13.83
C SER A 50 -1.57 -16.68 13.44
N ASP A 51 -2.37 -15.62 13.42
CA ASP A 51 -3.83 -15.76 13.22
C ASP A 51 -4.27 -15.75 11.74
N ASP A 52 -3.61 -14.96 10.88
CA ASP A 52 -4.01 -14.86 9.47
C ASP A 52 -3.68 -16.14 8.67
N SER A 53 -2.53 -16.76 8.91
CA SER A 53 -2.13 -18.02 8.25
C SER A 53 -3.05 -19.19 8.64
N LEU A 54 -3.47 -19.24 9.91
CA LEU A 54 -4.42 -20.23 10.42
C LEU A 54 -5.81 -20.06 9.81
N PHE A 55 -6.25 -18.83 9.55
CA PHE A 55 -7.52 -18.57 8.87
C PHE A 55 -7.53 -19.16 7.47
N TRP A 56 -6.57 -18.80 6.62
CA TRP A 56 -6.55 -19.25 5.23
C TRP A 56 -6.34 -20.77 5.11
N THR A 57 -5.42 -21.34 5.90
CA THR A 57 -5.22 -22.79 5.96
C THR A 57 -6.50 -23.55 6.33
N ARG A 58 -7.29 -23.04 7.28
CA ARG A 58 -8.56 -23.66 7.68
C ARG A 58 -9.65 -23.54 6.60
N HIS A 59 -9.59 -22.50 5.78
CA HIS A 59 -10.61 -22.19 4.79
C HIS A 59 -10.23 -22.57 3.36
N ALA A 60 -9.10 -23.24 3.11
CA ALA A 60 -8.70 -23.72 1.79
C ALA A 60 -9.81 -24.49 1.04
N LYS A 61 -10.56 -25.33 1.77
CA LYS A 61 -11.71 -26.07 1.22
C LYS A 61 -12.87 -25.17 0.78
N MET A 62 -13.05 -24.02 1.43
CA MET A 62 -14.03 -23.01 1.00
C MET A 62 -13.56 -22.32 -0.28
N THR A 63 -12.28 -21.95 -0.37
CA THR A 63 -11.69 -21.36 -1.58
C THR A 63 -11.88 -22.27 -2.79
N GLU A 64 -11.60 -23.58 -2.65
CA GLU A 64 -11.82 -24.57 -3.71
C GLU A 64 -13.29 -24.61 -4.18
N VAL A 65 -14.24 -24.62 -3.25
CA VAL A 65 -15.68 -24.65 -3.58
C VAL A 65 -16.11 -23.36 -4.27
N VAL A 66 -15.67 -22.19 -3.79
CA VAL A 66 -16.02 -20.90 -4.40
C VAL A 66 -15.46 -20.81 -5.82
N ALA A 67 -14.22 -21.28 -6.04
CA ALA A 67 -13.60 -21.32 -7.35
C ALA A 67 -14.33 -22.21 -8.37
N GLN A 68 -14.97 -23.30 -7.92
CA GLN A 68 -15.81 -24.13 -8.79
C GLN A 68 -17.15 -23.48 -9.13
N LEU A 69 -17.72 -22.71 -8.19
CA LEU A 69 -19.04 -22.10 -8.34
C LEU A 69 -19.02 -20.81 -9.16
N ASN A 70 -17.98 -20.00 -9.00
CA ASN A 70 -17.86 -18.71 -9.66
C ASN A 70 -16.38 -18.42 -10.03
N PRO A 71 -15.81 -19.12 -11.03
CA PRO A 71 -14.39 -19.07 -11.33
C PRO A 71 -13.88 -17.69 -11.76
N ASP A 72 -14.72 -16.90 -12.42
CA ASP A 72 -14.35 -15.60 -13.01
C ASP A 72 -14.73 -14.41 -12.12
N ASP A 73 -14.96 -14.63 -10.82
CA ASP A 73 -15.31 -13.57 -9.88
C ASP A 73 -14.07 -12.91 -9.28
N PRO A 74 -14.01 -11.57 -9.16
CA PRO A 74 -12.92 -10.89 -8.46
C PRO A 74 -12.68 -11.38 -7.04
N ASP A 75 -13.72 -11.78 -6.30
CA ASP A 75 -13.58 -12.33 -4.95
C ASP A 75 -13.04 -13.76 -4.96
N THR A 76 -13.30 -14.54 -6.02
CA THR A 76 -12.67 -15.86 -6.21
C THR A 76 -11.17 -15.72 -6.41
N TYR A 77 -10.75 -14.85 -7.32
CA TYR A 77 -9.33 -14.56 -7.54
C TYR A 77 -8.66 -14.04 -6.26
N PHE A 78 -9.34 -13.17 -5.51
CA PHE A 78 -8.85 -12.75 -4.19
C PHE A 78 -8.62 -13.93 -3.24
N LEU A 79 -9.60 -14.82 -3.08
CA LEU A 79 -9.48 -15.97 -2.17
C LEU A 79 -8.34 -16.91 -2.58
N LEU A 80 -8.16 -17.13 -3.88
CA LEU A 80 -7.02 -17.89 -4.41
C LEU A 80 -5.69 -17.17 -4.11
N GLY A 81 -5.64 -15.85 -4.27
CA GLY A 81 -4.45 -15.07 -3.95
C GLY A 81 -4.09 -15.11 -2.47
N MET A 82 -5.09 -15.05 -1.58
CA MET A 82 -4.86 -15.17 -0.13
C MET A 82 -4.45 -16.58 0.30
N GLN A 83 -5.00 -17.61 -0.35
CA GLN A 83 -4.57 -19.00 -0.17
C GLN A 83 -3.09 -19.16 -0.57
N ALA A 84 -2.71 -18.69 -1.75
CA ALA A 84 -1.33 -18.72 -2.22
C ALA A 84 -0.37 -17.98 -1.27
N LEU A 85 -0.77 -16.82 -0.76
CA LEU A 85 0.00 -16.09 0.24
C LEU A 85 0.19 -16.90 1.54
N SER A 86 -0.87 -17.57 2.01
CA SER A 86 -0.80 -18.44 3.19
C SER A 86 0.13 -19.64 2.98
N ASP A 87 0.20 -20.13 1.75
CA ASP A 87 1.08 -21.22 1.35
C ASP A 87 2.53 -20.74 1.10
N GLY A 88 2.77 -19.42 1.19
CA GLY A 88 4.07 -18.78 1.00
C GLY A 88 4.40 -18.42 -0.46
N ASP A 89 3.48 -18.66 -1.39
CA ASP A 89 3.63 -18.31 -2.80
C ASP A 89 3.16 -16.87 -3.06
N VAL A 90 4.06 -15.92 -2.79
CA VAL A 90 3.78 -14.49 -2.97
C VAL A 90 3.57 -14.15 -4.44
N GLU A 91 4.30 -14.76 -5.38
CA GLU A 91 4.18 -14.43 -6.80
C GLU A 91 2.83 -14.88 -7.36
N GLU A 92 2.39 -16.09 -7.03
CA GLU A 92 1.04 -16.55 -7.37
C GLU A 92 -0.02 -15.69 -6.69
N SER A 93 0.18 -15.30 -5.43
CA SER A 93 -0.72 -14.39 -4.73
C SER A 93 -0.96 -13.10 -5.53
N ILE A 94 0.13 -12.43 -5.92
CA ILE A 94 0.06 -11.18 -6.67
C ILE A 94 -0.58 -11.38 -8.05
N SER A 95 -0.23 -12.44 -8.75
CA SER A 95 -0.84 -12.81 -10.03
C SER A 95 -2.38 -12.88 -9.91
N ARG A 96 -2.89 -13.58 -8.89
CA ARG A 96 -4.34 -13.67 -8.64
C ARG A 96 -4.98 -12.34 -8.26
N LEU A 97 -4.31 -11.50 -7.48
CA LEU A 97 -4.82 -10.16 -7.17
C LEU A 97 -4.89 -9.27 -8.41
N GLU A 98 -3.96 -9.43 -9.36
CA GLU A 98 -4.00 -8.73 -10.65
C GLU A 98 -5.18 -9.20 -11.52
N GLU A 99 -5.42 -10.52 -11.61
CA GLU A 99 -6.62 -11.06 -12.29
C GLU A 99 -7.92 -10.48 -11.69
N ALA A 100 -8.02 -10.41 -10.36
CA ALA A 100 -9.15 -9.79 -9.68
C ALA A 100 -9.33 -8.30 -10.07
N LEU A 101 -8.22 -7.56 -10.17
CA LEU A 101 -8.21 -6.16 -10.59
C LEU A 101 -8.61 -5.99 -12.06
N GLU A 102 -8.29 -6.93 -12.94
CA GLU A 102 -8.71 -6.88 -14.34
C GLU A 102 -10.22 -7.03 -14.49
N VAL A 103 -10.83 -7.96 -13.75
CA VAL A 103 -12.27 -8.25 -13.85
C VAL A 103 -13.14 -7.20 -13.15
N GLY A 104 -12.60 -6.51 -12.14
CA GLY A 104 -13.26 -5.33 -11.55
C GLY A 104 -13.74 -5.55 -10.13
N VAL A 105 -12.82 -5.46 -9.17
CA VAL A 105 -13.11 -5.42 -7.74
C VAL A 105 -14.06 -4.28 -7.38
N LYS A 106 -15.16 -4.57 -6.67
CA LYS A 106 -16.14 -3.57 -6.18
C LYS A 106 -16.25 -3.49 -4.66
N HIS A 107 -16.31 -4.64 -3.98
CA HIS A 107 -16.62 -4.68 -2.55
C HIS A 107 -15.44 -5.10 -1.68
N ASN A 108 -14.35 -5.57 -2.30
CA ASN A 108 -13.20 -6.08 -1.58
C ASN A 108 -12.18 -4.97 -1.29
N ASN A 109 -12.47 -4.22 -0.23
CA ASN A 109 -11.59 -3.18 0.28
C ASN A 109 -10.19 -3.72 0.61
N TYR A 110 -10.15 -4.88 1.27
CA TYR A 110 -8.89 -5.48 1.73
C TYR A 110 -7.97 -5.83 0.57
N LEU A 111 -8.47 -6.42 -0.52
CA LEU A 111 -7.68 -6.64 -1.74
C LEU A 111 -7.02 -5.34 -2.22
N LEU A 112 -7.80 -4.28 -2.37
CA LEU A 112 -7.32 -3.02 -2.94
C LEU A 112 -6.28 -2.35 -2.04
N GLN A 113 -6.51 -2.38 -0.72
CA GLN A 113 -5.55 -1.90 0.26
C GLN A 113 -4.27 -2.73 0.25
N TYR A 114 -4.39 -4.06 0.34
CA TYR A 114 -3.25 -4.97 0.40
C TYR A 114 -2.38 -4.84 -0.85
N TYR A 115 -2.98 -4.91 -2.03
CA TYR A 115 -2.25 -4.78 -3.30
C TYR A 115 -1.55 -3.42 -3.41
N ALA A 116 -2.23 -2.33 -3.07
CA ALA A 116 -1.61 -1.00 -3.06
C ALA A 116 -0.42 -0.92 -2.10
N GLN A 117 -0.57 -1.44 -0.88
CA GLN A 117 0.50 -1.42 0.13
C GLN A 117 1.70 -2.28 -0.27
N TYR A 118 1.44 -3.45 -0.86
CA TYR A 118 2.47 -4.35 -1.38
C TYR A 118 3.27 -3.69 -2.52
N GLU A 119 2.59 -3.15 -3.53
CA GLU A 119 3.22 -2.46 -4.66
C GLU A 119 4.04 -1.23 -4.23
N LEU A 120 3.57 -0.49 -3.22
CA LEU A 120 4.32 0.59 -2.57
C LEU A 120 5.60 0.07 -1.89
N SER A 121 5.51 -1.00 -1.09
CA SER A 121 6.65 -1.53 -0.34
C SER A 121 7.79 -2.05 -1.21
N ARG A 122 7.45 -2.60 -2.39
CA ARG A 122 8.43 -3.14 -3.34
C ARG A 122 8.94 -2.11 -4.35
N GLY A 123 8.44 -0.87 -4.29
CA GLY A 123 8.84 0.20 -5.21
C GLY A 123 8.40 -0.03 -6.67
N ALA A 124 7.24 -0.65 -6.89
CA ALA A 124 6.79 -1.08 -8.21
C ALA A 124 6.39 0.07 -9.16
N ASP A 125 5.77 -0.28 -10.30
CA ASP A 125 5.19 0.70 -11.23
C ASP A 125 4.08 1.51 -10.53
N TRP A 126 4.24 2.83 -10.48
CA TRP A 126 3.30 3.76 -9.88
C TRP A 126 1.89 3.65 -10.49
N ARG A 127 1.75 3.16 -11.72
CA ARG A 127 0.46 2.93 -12.39
C ARG A 127 -0.37 1.89 -11.64
N ARG A 128 0.25 0.83 -11.14
CA ARG A 128 -0.42 -0.25 -10.39
C ARG A 128 -0.94 0.27 -9.05
N VAL A 129 -0.10 1.04 -8.35
CA VAL A 129 -0.51 1.72 -7.11
C VAL A 129 -1.65 2.69 -7.37
N ASN A 130 -1.52 3.59 -8.37
CA ASN A 130 -2.58 4.54 -8.70
C ASN A 130 -3.87 3.82 -9.09
N LEU A 131 -3.82 2.72 -9.85
CA LEU A 131 -5.00 1.92 -10.20
C LEU A 131 -5.73 1.43 -8.94
N ALA A 132 -5.01 0.75 -8.05
CA ALA A 132 -5.60 0.15 -6.85
C ALA A 132 -6.13 1.20 -5.87
N VAL A 133 -5.35 2.26 -5.60
CA VAL A 133 -5.75 3.32 -4.67
C VAL A 133 -6.95 4.12 -5.21
N ASN A 134 -6.97 4.48 -6.49
CA ASN A 134 -8.10 5.21 -7.04
C ASN A 134 -9.38 4.36 -7.09
N ARG A 135 -9.24 3.07 -7.40
CA ARG A 135 -10.37 2.13 -7.35
C ARG A 135 -10.87 1.97 -5.91
N TRP A 136 -9.98 1.81 -4.95
CA TRP A 136 -10.30 1.74 -3.53
C TRP A 136 -11.13 2.95 -3.09
N ARG A 137 -10.65 4.16 -3.37
CA ARG A 137 -11.35 5.41 -3.01
C ARG A 137 -12.72 5.55 -3.66
N THR A 138 -12.87 5.04 -4.87
CA THR A 138 -14.13 5.06 -5.62
C THR A 138 -15.15 4.09 -5.02
N ASN A 139 -14.69 2.87 -4.72
CA ASN A 139 -15.52 1.79 -4.21
C ASN A 139 -15.87 1.94 -2.72
N HIS A 140 -14.94 2.53 -1.95
CA HIS A 140 -15.01 2.62 -0.49
C HIS A 140 -14.69 4.06 -0.02
N PRO A 141 -15.51 5.06 -0.40
CA PRO A 141 -15.23 6.48 -0.13
C PRO A 141 -15.20 6.83 1.37
N PHE A 142 -15.70 5.95 2.24
CA PHE A 142 -15.73 6.12 3.69
C PHE A 142 -14.82 5.15 4.45
N SER A 143 -13.92 4.42 3.75
CA SER A 143 -12.92 3.61 4.43
C SER A 143 -12.01 4.52 5.26
N SER A 144 -11.75 4.09 6.50
CA SER A 144 -10.79 4.71 7.41
C SER A 144 -9.45 3.97 7.44
N ASP A 145 -9.27 2.97 6.58
CA ASP A 145 -8.07 2.15 6.62
C ASP A 145 -6.88 2.96 6.09
N PRO A 146 -5.73 2.96 6.79
CA PRO A 146 -4.59 3.76 6.40
C PRO A 146 -3.90 3.17 5.17
N LEU A 147 -3.32 4.04 4.35
CA LEU A 147 -2.32 3.66 3.36
C LEU A 147 -1.03 4.40 3.68
N THR A 148 0.06 3.66 3.86
CA THR A 148 1.36 4.24 4.18
C THR A 148 2.20 4.35 2.92
N ILE A 149 2.52 5.58 2.53
CA ILE A 149 3.38 5.89 1.38
C ILE A 149 4.79 6.20 1.89
N PRO A 150 5.82 5.43 1.49
CA PRO A 150 7.21 5.81 1.72
C PRO A 150 7.56 7.11 0.99
N LEU A 151 8.24 8.01 1.68
CA LEU A 151 8.75 9.27 1.12
C LEU A 151 10.28 9.32 1.06
N GLY A 152 10.96 8.24 1.44
CA GLY A 152 12.42 8.14 1.37
C GLY A 152 13.11 8.81 2.56
N ALA A 153 14.25 9.45 2.32
CA ALA A 153 15.06 10.09 3.36
C ALA A 153 14.43 11.38 3.93
N GLY A 154 13.56 12.03 3.16
CA GLY A 154 12.89 13.28 3.55
C GLY A 154 13.82 14.51 3.60
N PRO A 155 13.42 15.57 4.30
CA PRO A 155 14.14 16.85 4.37
C PRO A 155 15.49 16.73 5.10
N ALA A 156 16.45 17.57 4.72
CA ALA A 156 17.77 17.61 5.35
C ALA A 156 17.85 18.60 6.53
N THR A 157 16.97 19.61 6.55
CA THR A 157 16.93 20.68 7.54
C THR A 157 15.51 20.91 8.05
N PRO A 158 15.32 21.53 9.22
CA PRO A 158 14.00 21.95 9.68
C PRO A 158 13.28 22.88 8.69
N GLU A 159 14.02 23.75 8.00
CA GLU A 159 13.47 24.61 6.96
C GLU A 159 12.95 23.80 5.77
N ASP A 160 13.71 22.79 5.33
CA ASP A 160 13.26 21.85 4.28
C ASP A 160 12.03 21.05 4.74
N GLU A 161 11.90 20.75 6.03
CA GLU A 161 10.75 20.06 6.61
C GLU A 161 9.48 20.91 6.49
N ASP A 162 9.54 22.18 6.89
CA ASP A 162 8.43 23.13 6.75
C ASP A 162 8.00 23.27 5.28
N GLU A 163 8.96 23.37 4.36
CA GLU A 163 8.69 23.46 2.92
C GLU A 163 8.10 22.16 2.36
N MET A 164 8.56 20.99 2.82
CA MET A 164 7.95 19.71 2.46
C MET A 164 6.50 19.64 2.93
N HIS A 165 6.21 20.09 4.15
CA HIS A 165 4.84 20.16 4.66
C HIS A 165 3.96 21.07 3.81
N GLU A 166 4.46 22.23 3.41
CA GLU A 166 3.75 23.15 2.50
C GLU A 166 3.50 22.51 1.12
N ALA A 167 4.54 21.94 0.52
CA ALA A 167 4.47 21.31 -0.80
C ALA A 167 3.49 20.12 -0.84
N LEU A 168 3.54 19.24 0.17
CA LEU A 168 2.61 18.12 0.32
C LEU A 168 1.18 18.62 0.63
N GLY A 169 1.03 19.66 1.45
CA GLY A 169 -0.25 20.28 1.79
C GLY A 169 -0.96 20.89 0.58
N ALA A 170 -0.20 21.34 -0.42
CA ALA A 170 -0.74 21.86 -1.69
C ALA A 170 -1.30 20.76 -2.61
N ILE A 171 -0.97 19.48 -2.38
CA ILE A 171 -1.47 18.36 -3.18
C ILE A 171 -2.89 17.97 -2.70
N PRO A 172 -3.93 18.09 -3.55
CA PRO A 172 -5.32 17.97 -3.07
C PRO A 172 -5.71 16.63 -2.43
N TRP A 173 -5.11 15.52 -2.87
CA TRP A 173 -5.40 14.19 -2.34
C TRP A 173 -4.56 13.83 -1.10
N VAL A 174 -3.50 14.59 -0.84
CA VAL A 174 -2.61 14.47 0.32
C VAL A 174 -3.15 15.31 1.49
N ALA A 175 -3.81 16.45 1.22
CA ALA A 175 -4.30 17.35 2.25
C ALA A 175 -4.97 16.61 3.44
N GLY A 176 -4.44 16.79 4.65
CA GLY A 176 -4.91 16.11 5.87
C GLY A 176 -4.36 14.70 6.11
N SER A 177 -3.36 14.27 5.34
CA SER A 177 -2.51 13.11 5.67
C SER A 177 -1.66 13.39 6.90
N GLN A 178 -1.33 12.34 7.64
CA GLN A 178 -0.35 12.41 8.71
C GLN A 178 1.03 12.13 8.14
N LEU A 179 2.01 12.96 8.50
CA LEU A 179 3.40 12.81 8.10
C LEU A 179 4.23 12.41 9.32
N GLU A 180 5.08 11.41 9.16
CA GLU A 180 5.88 10.86 10.25
C GLU A 180 7.31 10.55 9.79
N SER A 181 8.27 10.84 10.67
CA SER A 181 9.65 10.40 10.54
C SER A 181 9.94 9.24 11.50
N PHE A 182 10.75 8.30 11.06
CA PHE A 182 11.29 7.21 11.87
C PHE A 182 12.73 6.92 11.48
N VAL A 183 13.47 6.17 12.30
CA VAL A 183 14.89 5.88 12.04
C VAL A 183 15.05 4.42 11.61
N VAL A 184 15.74 4.20 10.50
CA VAL A 184 16.14 2.87 10.02
C VAL A 184 17.65 2.89 9.80
N GLU A 185 18.39 2.01 10.46
CA GLU A 185 19.86 1.94 10.34
C GLU A 185 20.56 3.31 10.54
N ASP A 186 20.13 4.05 11.57
CA ASP A 186 20.59 5.41 11.90
C ASP A 186 20.33 6.48 10.83
N GLN A 187 19.52 6.16 9.81
CA GLN A 187 19.08 7.11 8.79
C GLN A 187 17.62 7.49 9.00
N PRO A 188 17.27 8.79 8.96
CA PRO A 188 15.87 9.20 8.98
C PRO A 188 15.16 8.71 7.73
N ARG A 189 13.93 8.23 7.93
CA ARG A 189 13.00 7.80 6.90
C ARG A 189 11.66 8.47 7.14
N TRP A 190 11.02 8.86 6.05
CA TRP A 190 9.73 9.54 6.10
C TRP A 190 8.65 8.69 5.46
N GLN A 191 7.47 8.75 6.06
CA GLN A 191 6.28 8.13 5.54
C GLN A 191 5.08 9.06 5.71
N MET A 192 4.11 8.88 4.82
CA MET A 192 2.84 9.56 4.87
C MET A 192 1.71 8.56 5.01
N SER A 193 0.89 8.72 6.04
CA SER A 193 -0.36 7.97 6.22
C SER A 193 -1.51 8.76 5.63
N LEU A 194 -2.16 8.20 4.60
CA LEU A 194 -3.25 8.86 3.92
C LEU A 194 -4.55 8.79 4.70
N THR A 195 -5.13 9.96 4.96
CA THR A 195 -6.54 10.08 5.33
C THR A 195 -7.39 10.10 4.06
N PHE A 196 -8.30 9.14 3.93
CA PHE A 196 -9.15 9.04 2.74
C PHE A 196 -10.12 10.24 2.63
N ARG A 197 -10.16 10.85 1.44
CA ARG A 197 -11.05 11.96 1.07
C ARG A 197 -11.77 11.62 -0.26
N PRO A 198 -13.10 11.55 -0.28
CA PRO A 198 -13.85 11.25 -1.50
C PRO A 198 -13.50 12.20 -2.66
N GLY A 199 -13.45 11.66 -3.89
CA GLY A 199 -13.49 12.46 -5.11
C GLY A 199 -12.18 13.14 -5.57
N LYS A 200 -11.03 12.84 -4.94
CA LYS A 200 -9.71 13.26 -5.45
C LYS A 200 -8.96 12.08 -6.03
N THR A 201 -8.57 12.21 -7.30
CA THR A 201 -7.68 11.25 -7.97
C THR A 201 -6.30 11.33 -7.32
N VAL A 202 -5.81 10.17 -6.89
CA VAL A 202 -4.46 9.99 -6.36
C VAL A 202 -3.49 9.82 -7.52
N ASP A 203 -2.42 10.58 -7.48
CA ASP A 203 -1.22 10.31 -8.27
C ASP A 203 -0.01 10.34 -7.34
N VAL A 204 0.45 9.16 -6.92
CA VAL A 204 1.53 9.02 -5.92
C VAL A 204 2.84 9.69 -6.33
N ARG A 205 3.05 9.91 -7.64
CA ARG A 205 4.21 10.63 -8.16
C ARG A 205 4.26 12.08 -7.67
N GLN A 206 3.11 12.71 -7.43
CA GLN A 206 3.07 14.09 -6.94
C GLN A 206 3.72 14.21 -5.55
N ALA A 207 3.49 13.23 -4.68
CA ALA A 207 4.11 13.20 -3.35
C ALA A 207 5.62 12.94 -3.45
N ILE A 208 6.03 11.99 -4.31
CA ILE A 208 7.45 11.69 -4.56
C ILE A 208 8.17 12.92 -5.12
N GLU A 209 7.57 13.60 -6.10
CA GLU A 209 8.11 14.82 -6.70
C GLU A 209 8.26 15.93 -5.67
N ALA A 210 7.23 16.18 -4.86
CA ALA A 210 7.28 17.22 -3.82
C ALA A 210 8.45 17.00 -2.84
N VAL A 211 8.61 15.78 -2.33
CA VAL A 211 9.68 15.46 -1.37
C VAL A 211 11.05 15.48 -2.05
N THR A 212 11.16 15.01 -3.29
CA THR A 212 12.43 15.00 -4.02
C THR A 212 12.91 16.42 -4.33
N LEU A 213 12.01 17.33 -4.74
CA LEU A 213 12.39 18.70 -5.06
C LEU A 213 12.85 19.49 -3.83
N VAL A 214 12.32 19.21 -2.65
CA VAL A 214 12.76 19.85 -1.40
C VAL A 214 14.24 19.59 -1.10
N SER A 215 14.79 18.44 -1.53
CA SER A 215 16.22 18.13 -1.39
C SER A 215 17.16 19.00 -2.24
N LEU A 216 16.61 19.77 -3.19
CA LEU A 216 17.37 20.71 -4.02
C LEU A 216 17.49 22.08 -3.34
N ALA A 217 18.52 22.83 -3.75
CA ALA A 217 18.62 24.24 -3.38
C ALA A 217 17.38 25.03 -3.86
N PRO A 218 16.86 25.99 -3.07
CA PRO A 218 15.60 26.70 -3.38
C PRO A 218 15.52 27.25 -4.82
N ASN A 219 16.61 27.82 -5.33
CA ASN A 219 16.68 28.38 -6.69
C ASN A 219 16.55 27.34 -7.82
N ASP A 220 16.82 26.07 -7.53
CA ASP A 220 16.77 24.98 -8.51
C ASP A 220 15.42 24.26 -8.51
N ARG A 221 14.64 24.34 -7.42
CA ARG A 221 13.34 23.66 -7.30
C ARG A 221 12.33 24.07 -8.38
N GLU A 222 12.36 25.32 -8.81
CA GLU A 222 11.50 25.82 -9.88
C GLU A 222 11.96 25.41 -11.28
N ARG A 223 13.22 24.98 -11.43
CA ARG A 223 13.85 24.64 -12.72
C ARG A 223 13.73 23.18 -13.07
N PHE A 224 13.47 22.32 -12.09
CA PHE A 224 13.42 20.87 -12.26
C PHE A 224 12.03 20.31 -11.98
N ARG A 225 11.74 19.18 -12.59
CA ARG A 225 10.61 18.30 -12.29
C ARG A 225 11.11 16.88 -12.15
N VAL A 226 10.31 16.03 -11.52
CA VAL A 226 10.67 14.62 -11.33
C VAL A 226 9.90 13.74 -12.32
N GLN A 227 10.62 12.82 -12.97
CA GLN A 227 10.05 11.80 -13.84
C GLN A 227 10.39 10.42 -13.30
N CYS A 228 9.35 9.65 -12.97
CA CYS A 228 9.48 8.33 -12.38
C CYS A 228 9.01 7.25 -13.37
N SER A 229 9.88 6.27 -13.63
CA SER A 229 9.52 5.04 -14.35
C SER A 229 8.83 4.05 -13.39
N THR A 230 9.35 3.94 -12.16
CA THR A 230 8.79 3.22 -11.00
C THR A 230 8.81 4.15 -9.78
N LEU A 231 8.34 3.67 -8.62
CA LEU A 231 8.39 4.47 -7.39
C LEU A 231 9.81 4.70 -6.83
N VAL A 232 10.80 3.94 -7.30
CA VAL A 232 12.20 4.03 -6.86
C VAL A 232 13.16 4.48 -7.96
N ASP A 233 12.75 4.40 -9.22
CA ASP A 233 13.52 4.89 -10.37
C ASP A 233 12.93 6.21 -10.86
N CYS A 234 13.43 7.30 -10.27
CA CYS A 234 13.04 8.66 -10.58
C CYS A 234 14.26 9.48 -10.99
N THR A 235 14.07 10.31 -12.01
CA THR A 235 15.10 11.21 -12.54
C THR A 235 14.62 12.65 -12.48
N MET A 236 15.54 13.56 -12.17
CA MET A 236 15.29 14.99 -12.25
C MET A 236 15.54 15.44 -13.69
N VAL A 237 14.56 16.13 -14.26
CA VAL A 237 14.66 16.69 -15.61
C VAL A 237 14.33 18.17 -15.58
N PRO A 238 14.95 18.99 -16.45
CA PRO A 238 14.58 20.40 -16.58
C PRO A 238 13.09 20.54 -16.93
N ARG A 239 12.45 21.60 -16.42
CA ARG A 239 11.08 21.96 -16.77
C ARG A 239 10.96 22.53 -18.18
#